data_AF-M3WIJ1-F1
#
_entry.id   AF-M3WIJ1-F1
#
_cell.length_a   1.000
_cell.length_b   1.000
_cell.length_c   1.000
_cell.angle_alpha   90.00
_cell.angle_beta   90.00
_cell.angle_gamma   90.00
#
_symmetry.space_group_name_H-M   'P 1'
#
loop_
_entity.id
_entity.type
_entity.pdbx_description
1 polymer ?
#
loop_
_entity_poly.entity_id
_entity_poly.type
_entity_poly.pdbx_seq_one_letter_code
_entity_poly.pdbx_strand_id
1 'polypeptide(L)'
;MWALRAAIRPAAWLSRVVLGRRAPRAAALVCPERAFAAFHPGDLKGRGGGGRGPPTDDPRSRTGEVEEPEDAEDEEEEEEELLRRDPLLPVGTQRVCLVHPEVKWGPGKLQLTRADRQVAEAESLVHTLDRWSVVERMVVPARTPDGKVAFGRGTLRHLTEKIRALPEITAVFLNVERMAPPTKKELEAAWGVQVFDRFTVVLSIFRCNARTKEARLQVALAELPLLRAHLSSTARLDGRGGGSRYIMGSGESPVQVQRRLLKDKELNIRKALDRLREKRRLLGRQRRRREFPVVSMVGYTNCGKTTLIKALTGDDAVRPQDRLFATLDVTAHAGWLPSRVAVIYMDTVGFLSQLPHSLIESFSATLEDVAHSDLVVHVRDVSHPETELQKATVLAALRGLRLPAPLLDSVLEVHNKVDLVPGYSPSGSQAVAVSALLGHGLPELRARLEDAVLRATGRQVLTLRVRLAGAQLSWLHQEATVLDVDVIPEAGAADVRVVISSSAYSKFRKLFPESASQ
;
A
#
# COMPACT_ATOMS: atom_id res chain seq x y z
N MET A 1 -17.65 7.03 41.97
CA MET A 1 -17.98 6.59 43.34
C MET A 1 -18.24 5.08 43.27
N TRP A 2 -17.32 4.28 43.85
CA TRP A 2 -17.37 2.82 44.12
C TRP A 2 -17.45 1.86 42.92
N ALA A 3 -16.72 0.73 42.81
CA ALA A 3 -15.54 0.15 43.45
C ALA A 3 -15.19 -1.09 42.57
N LEU A 4 -14.02 -1.19 41.95
CA LEU A 4 -12.89 -2.04 42.39
C LEU A 4 -13.27 -3.33 43.12
N ARG A 5 -13.00 -4.49 42.51
CA ARG A 5 -12.40 -5.65 43.20
C ARG A 5 -11.71 -6.60 42.22
N ALA A 6 -10.40 -6.69 42.40
CA ALA A 6 -9.52 -7.72 41.87
C ALA A 6 -9.69 -9.03 42.65
N ALA A 7 -9.40 -10.16 42.02
CA ALA A 7 -9.00 -11.39 42.69
C ALA A 7 -7.99 -12.16 41.84
N ILE A 8 -6.79 -12.31 42.40
CA ILE A 8 -5.66 -13.10 41.93
C ILE A 8 -5.70 -14.46 42.67
N ARG A 9 -5.65 -15.58 41.90
CA ARG A 9 -5.00 -16.93 42.09
C ARG A 9 -4.95 -17.59 43.50
N PRO A 10 -4.85 -18.94 43.67
CA PRO A 10 -3.94 -19.85 42.94
C PRO A 10 -4.40 -21.33 42.76
N ALA A 11 -3.47 -22.12 42.19
CA ALA A 11 -3.53 -23.52 41.77
C ALA A 11 -3.53 -24.59 42.88
N ALA A 12 -3.98 -25.81 42.56
CA ALA A 12 -3.43 -27.11 42.97
C ALA A 12 -4.16 -28.24 42.20
N TRP A 13 -3.48 -28.99 41.33
CA TRP A 13 -2.83 -30.29 41.60
C TRP A 13 -3.80 -31.40 42.03
N LEU A 14 -4.08 -32.35 41.11
CA LEU A 14 -4.28 -33.76 41.44
C LEU A 14 -3.82 -34.62 40.25
N SER A 15 -2.74 -35.35 40.52
CA SER A 15 -2.10 -36.37 39.71
C SER A 15 -2.80 -37.72 39.90
N ARG A 16 -3.04 -38.44 38.80
CA ARG A 16 -3.14 -39.91 38.83
C ARG A 16 -2.48 -40.52 37.59
N VAL A 17 -1.50 -41.35 37.89
CA VAL A 17 -0.72 -42.23 37.02
C VAL A 17 -1.54 -43.48 36.72
N VAL A 18 -1.65 -43.89 35.45
CA VAL A 18 -1.70 -45.30 35.06
C VAL A 18 -0.91 -45.48 33.75
N LEU A 19 0.01 -46.44 33.79
CA LEU A 19 0.91 -46.86 32.72
C LEU A 19 0.17 -47.53 31.54
N GLY A 20 0.69 -47.28 30.33
CA GLY A 20 1.14 -48.37 29.46
C GLY A 20 0.26 -48.77 28.27
N ARG A 21 0.56 -48.21 27.09
CA ARG A 21 0.83 -48.97 25.85
C ARG A 21 1.49 -48.06 24.80
N ARG A 22 2.62 -48.52 24.27
CA ARG A 22 3.44 -47.84 23.25
C ARG A 22 2.66 -47.75 21.93
N ALA A 23 2.42 -46.54 21.45
CA ALA A 23 2.05 -46.27 20.05
C ALA A 23 3.33 -46.10 19.21
N PRO A 24 3.35 -46.56 17.94
CA PRO A 24 4.54 -46.47 17.10
C PRO A 24 4.82 -45.01 16.73
N ARG A 25 6.11 -44.66 16.71
CA ARG A 25 6.64 -43.33 16.35
C ARG A 25 6.13 -42.92 14.97
N ALA A 26 5.23 -41.93 14.92
CA ALA A 26 4.93 -41.21 13.70
C ALA A 26 6.19 -40.42 13.29
N ALA A 27 6.66 -40.65 12.06
CA ALA A 27 7.76 -39.93 11.47
C ALA A 27 7.42 -38.43 11.40
N ALA A 28 8.39 -37.59 11.76
CA ALA A 28 8.27 -36.15 11.70
C ALA A 28 7.92 -35.71 10.27
N LEU A 29 6.76 -35.05 10.13
CA LEU A 29 6.35 -34.36 8.91
C LEU A 29 7.35 -33.24 8.66
N VAL A 30 8.13 -33.36 7.58
CA VAL A 30 9.01 -32.30 7.10
C VAL A 30 8.12 -31.21 6.49
N CYS A 31 7.79 -30.20 7.29
CA CYS A 31 7.21 -28.95 6.80
C CYS A 31 8.20 -28.23 5.88
N PRO A 32 7.78 -27.65 4.75
CA PRO A 32 8.65 -26.82 3.95
C PRO A 32 8.76 -25.42 4.57
N GLU A 33 9.50 -25.28 5.68
CA GLU A 33 9.92 -23.96 6.21
C GLU A 33 10.80 -23.17 5.20
N ARG A 34 11.32 -23.85 4.18
CA ARG A 34 12.20 -23.25 3.15
C ARG A 34 11.51 -22.30 2.17
N ALA A 35 10.19 -22.26 2.09
CA ALA A 35 9.50 -21.40 1.12
C ALA A 35 9.51 -19.90 1.51
N PHE A 36 9.59 -19.58 2.81
CA PHE A 36 9.46 -18.20 3.32
C PHE A 36 10.72 -17.61 3.96
N ALA A 37 11.79 -18.40 4.19
CA ALA A 37 13.03 -17.91 4.80
C ALA A 37 13.75 -16.78 4.00
N ALA A 38 13.30 -16.47 2.79
CA ALA A 38 13.80 -15.36 1.96
C ALA A 38 13.00 -14.04 2.11
N PHE A 39 12.01 -13.97 3.01
CA PHE A 39 11.15 -12.80 3.20
C PHE A 39 11.21 -12.28 4.65
N HIS A 40 12.37 -11.77 5.07
CA HIS A 40 12.47 -10.86 6.20
C HIS A 40 12.96 -9.48 5.72
N PRO A 41 12.18 -8.40 5.89
CA PRO A 41 12.69 -7.05 5.75
C PRO A 41 13.42 -6.65 7.05
N GLY A 42 14.75 -6.76 7.04
CA GLY A 42 15.72 -5.98 7.83
C GLY A 42 15.82 -6.22 9.35
N ASP A 43 16.97 -6.76 9.80
CA ASP A 43 17.81 -6.16 10.86
C ASP A 43 19.07 -7.02 11.12
N LEU A 44 20.25 -6.55 10.72
CA LEU A 44 21.54 -7.01 11.27
C LEU A 44 22.37 -5.78 11.64
N LYS A 45 22.15 -5.28 12.86
CA LYS A 45 23.07 -4.35 13.50
C LYS A 45 24.23 -5.13 14.11
N GLY A 46 25.43 -4.79 13.66
CA GLY A 46 26.69 -5.36 14.14
C GLY A 46 26.92 -5.13 15.64
N ARG A 47 27.56 -6.11 16.27
CA ARG A 47 28.31 -5.95 17.51
C ARG A 47 29.74 -6.41 17.27
N GLY A 48 30.66 -5.45 17.28
CA GLY A 48 32.09 -5.70 17.29
C GLY A 48 32.56 -6.32 18.61
N GLY A 49 33.56 -7.18 18.50
CA GLY A 49 34.30 -7.75 19.62
C GLY A 49 35.58 -8.38 19.09
N GLY A 50 36.70 -7.69 19.26
CA GLY A 50 38.01 -8.11 18.77
C GLY A 50 38.64 -9.25 19.58
N GLY A 51 39.44 -10.07 18.91
CA GLY A 51 40.32 -11.06 19.51
C GLY A 51 41.29 -11.60 18.46
N ARG A 52 42.57 -11.22 18.57
CA ARG A 52 43.68 -11.68 17.71
C ARG A 52 44.05 -13.14 18.03
N GLY A 53 44.28 -13.94 16.99
CA GLY A 53 44.99 -15.22 17.02
C GLY A 53 45.62 -15.50 15.64
N PRO A 54 46.79 -16.15 15.56
CA PRO A 54 47.58 -16.22 14.32
C PRO A 54 47.09 -17.33 13.37
N PRO A 55 47.38 -17.25 12.06
CA PRO A 55 46.83 -18.17 11.07
C PRO A 55 47.67 -19.46 10.96
N THR A 56 46.99 -20.60 10.89
CA THR A 56 47.53 -21.85 10.37
C THR A 56 46.87 -22.13 9.03
N ASP A 57 47.70 -22.29 8.00
CA ASP A 57 47.34 -22.60 6.61
C ASP A 57 46.49 -23.87 6.48
N ASP A 58 45.34 -23.77 5.83
CA ASP A 58 44.73 -24.89 5.10
C ASP A 58 43.89 -24.36 3.90
N PRO A 59 44.21 -24.71 2.65
CA PRO A 59 43.53 -24.17 1.48
C PRO A 59 42.42 -25.12 1.01
N ARG A 60 41.15 -24.84 1.36
CA ARG A 60 39.94 -25.32 0.63
C ARG A 60 38.63 -24.79 1.23
N SER A 61 38.17 -23.64 0.76
CA SER A 61 36.74 -23.36 0.53
C SER A 61 36.58 -22.03 -0.19
N ARG A 62 36.38 -22.06 -1.51
CA ARG A 62 35.84 -20.92 -2.26
C ARG A 62 34.34 -20.83 -1.96
N THR A 63 33.98 -20.18 -0.86
CA THR A 63 32.70 -19.48 -0.75
C THR A 63 32.90 -18.14 -1.44
N GLY A 64 32.27 -17.97 -2.61
CA GLY A 64 32.21 -16.67 -3.25
C GLY A 64 31.39 -15.75 -2.36
N GLU A 65 32.09 -14.92 -1.58
CA GLU A 65 31.55 -13.67 -1.10
C GLU A 65 31.22 -12.87 -2.36
N VAL A 66 29.93 -12.63 -2.57
CA VAL A 66 29.48 -11.66 -3.57
C VAL A 66 29.90 -10.32 -3.00
N GLU A 67 31.03 -9.81 -3.44
CA GLU A 67 31.37 -8.39 -3.28
C GLU A 67 30.19 -7.61 -3.85
N GLU A 68 29.48 -6.88 -2.99
CA GLU A 68 28.56 -5.85 -3.46
C GLU A 68 29.44 -4.84 -4.22
N PRO A 69 29.15 -4.54 -5.50
CA PRO A 69 30.03 -3.72 -6.31
C PRO A 69 30.13 -2.32 -5.68
N GLU A 70 31.35 -1.77 -5.58
CA GLU A 70 31.62 -0.43 -5.03
C GLU A 70 30.74 0.66 -5.68
N ASP A 71 30.33 0.47 -6.94
CA ASP A 71 29.37 1.32 -7.65
C ASP A 71 27.98 1.42 -6.98
N ALA A 72 27.56 0.43 -6.19
CA ALA A 72 26.24 0.42 -5.54
C ALA A 72 26.19 1.31 -4.29
N GLU A 73 27.29 1.44 -3.56
CA GLU A 73 27.36 2.27 -2.35
C GLU A 73 27.35 3.77 -2.72
N ASP A 74 28.14 4.16 -3.73
CA ASP A 74 28.18 5.53 -4.26
C ASP A 74 26.80 5.95 -4.84
N GLU A 75 26.11 5.04 -5.53
CA GLU A 75 24.75 5.27 -6.02
C GLU A 75 23.71 5.46 -4.90
N GLU A 76 23.88 4.78 -3.77
CA GLU A 76 22.99 4.94 -2.61
C GLU A 76 23.17 6.28 -1.91
N GLU A 77 24.41 6.77 -1.79
CA GLU A 77 24.70 8.08 -1.20
C GLU A 77 24.16 9.25 -2.06
N GLU A 78 24.37 9.21 -3.38
CA GLU A 78 23.82 10.22 -4.30
C GLU A 78 22.29 10.26 -4.21
N GLU A 79 21.63 9.10 -4.15
CA GLU A 79 20.18 9.01 -4.04
C GLU A 79 19.65 9.46 -2.67
N GLU A 80 20.39 9.26 -1.57
CA GLU A 80 20.05 9.85 -0.27
C GLU A 80 20.15 11.38 -0.27
N GLU A 81 21.15 11.95 -0.95
CA GLU A 81 21.27 13.40 -1.13
C GLU A 81 20.07 13.98 -1.89
N LEU A 82 19.54 13.24 -2.88
CA LEU A 82 18.31 13.61 -3.58
C LEU A 82 17.09 13.66 -2.62
N LEU A 83 17.11 13.00 -1.47
CA LEU A 83 15.99 12.94 -0.52
C LEU A 83 16.09 13.95 0.64
N ARG A 84 17.28 14.52 0.93
CA ARG A 84 17.47 15.49 2.01
C ARG A 84 16.78 16.83 1.70
N ARG A 85 15.66 17.14 2.37
CA ARG A 85 14.97 18.46 2.31
C ARG A 85 14.13 18.81 3.53
N ASP A 86 13.99 20.13 3.74
CA ASP A 86 13.09 20.75 4.71
C ASP A 86 11.63 20.33 4.52
N PRO A 87 10.86 20.21 5.62
CA PRO A 87 9.45 19.81 5.56
C PRO A 87 8.59 20.90 4.90
N LEU A 88 7.64 20.47 4.04
CA LEU A 88 6.67 21.35 3.39
C LEU A 88 5.66 22.00 4.35
N LEU A 89 5.48 21.37 5.52
CA LEU A 89 4.58 21.81 6.57
C LEU A 89 5.37 22.24 7.81
N PRO A 90 4.88 23.21 8.59
CA PRO A 90 5.50 23.61 9.84
C PRO A 90 5.52 22.43 10.81
N VAL A 91 6.66 22.22 11.46
CA VAL A 91 6.81 21.21 12.50
C VAL A 91 6.15 21.74 13.78
N GLY A 92 5.17 21.02 14.31
CA GLY A 92 4.50 21.40 15.56
C GLY A 92 3.01 21.11 15.57
N THR A 93 2.36 21.40 16.69
CA THR A 93 0.90 21.26 16.83
C THR A 93 0.20 22.31 15.99
N GLN A 94 -0.73 21.89 15.13
CA GLN A 94 -1.53 22.78 14.30
C GLN A 94 -3.01 22.70 14.66
N ARG A 95 -3.62 23.87 14.80
CA ARG A 95 -5.05 24.06 15.02
C ARG A 95 -5.62 24.68 13.74
N VAL A 96 -6.29 23.84 12.97
CA VAL A 96 -6.63 24.11 11.57
C VAL A 96 -8.08 24.58 11.46
N CYS A 97 -8.28 25.71 10.78
CA CYS A 97 -9.59 26.10 10.28
C CYS A 97 -9.80 25.45 8.91
N LEU A 98 -10.80 24.57 8.79
CA LEU A 98 -11.16 23.92 7.53
C LEU A 98 -12.16 24.78 6.78
N VAL A 99 -11.79 25.26 5.59
CA VAL A 99 -12.66 26.03 4.71
C VAL A 99 -12.95 25.20 3.46
N HIS A 100 -14.21 24.85 3.27
CA HIS A 100 -14.68 24.08 2.12
C HIS A 100 -15.48 24.97 1.16
N PRO A 101 -15.00 25.19 -0.08
CA PRO A 101 -15.73 25.93 -1.08
C PRO A 101 -16.82 25.07 -1.73
N GLU A 102 -18.08 25.46 -1.52
CA GLU A 102 -19.23 24.83 -2.15
C GLU A 102 -19.52 25.51 -3.51
N VAL A 103 -19.33 24.76 -4.60
CA VAL A 103 -19.64 25.21 -5.96
C VAL A 103 -21.08 24.83 -6.30
N LYS A 104 -21.98 25.83 -6.31
CA LYS A 104 -23.42 25.60 -6.52
C LYS A 104 -23.79 25.26 -7.97
N TRP A 105 -23.03 25.75 -8.95
CA TRP A 105 -23.31 25.64 -10.39
C TRP A 105 -22.02 25.62 -11.23
N GLY A 106 -22.03 24.97 -12.40
CA GLY A 106 -20.92 24.95 -13.37
C GLY A 106 -20.25 23.58 -13.57
N PRO A 107 -19.26 23.47 -14.50
CA PRO A 107 -18.60 22.21 -14.84
C PRO A 107 -17.80 21.57 -13.69
N GLY A 108 -17.51 22.32 -12.63
CA GLY A 108 -16.86 21.83 -11.40
C GLY A 108 -17.83 21.30 -10.33
N LYS A 109 -19.16 21.32 -10.57
CA LYS A 109 -20.14 20.74 -9.63
C LYS A 109 -20.06 19.22 -9.71
N LEU A 110 -19.49 18.59 -8.68
CA LEU A 110 -19.62 17.16 -8.47
C LEU A 110 -21.07 16.86 -8.09
N GLN A 111 -21.90 16.50 -9.07
CA GLN A 111 -23.34 16.29 -8.86
C GLN A 111 -23.66 15.14 -7.90
N LEU A 112 -22.68 14.31 -7.54
CA LEU A 112 -22.88 13.03 -6.87
C LEU A 112 -22.36 13.01 -5.42
N THR A 113 -21.62 14.03 -4.97
CA THR A 113 -21.04 14.06 -3.62
C THR A 113 -21.64 15.19 -2.79
N ARG A 114 -22.12 14.90 -1.57
CA ARG A 114 -22.60 15.95 -0.66
C ARG A 114 -21.42 16.74 -0.07
N ALA A 115 -21.55 18.07 0.03
CA ALA A 115 -20.52 18.94 0.61
C ALA A 115 -20.09 18.48 2.01
N ASP A 116 -21.04 18.07 2.86
CA ASP A 116 -20.76 17.56 4.21
C ASP A 116 -19.79 16.38 4.22
N ARG A 117 -19.82 15.53 3.18
CA ARG A 117 -18.95 14.35 3.09
C ARG A 117 -17.56 14.71 2.61
N GLN A 118 -17.45 15.68 1.69
CA GLN A 118 -16.15 16.22 1.28
C GLN A 118 -15.48 16.95 2.44
N VAL A 119 -16.25 17.63 3.30
CA VAL A 119 -15.77 18.22 4.56
C VAL A 119 -15.28 17.12 5.51
N ALA A 120 -16.04 16.05 5.71
CA ALA A 120 -15.65 14.94 6.57
C ALA A 120 -14.37 14.22 6.08
N GLU A 121 -14.23 14.02 4.77
CA GLU A 121 -13.01 13.45 4.18
C GLU A 121 -11.82 14.41 4.32
N ALA A 122 -12.02 15.71 4.08
CA ALA A 122 -11.00 16.74 4.28
C ALA A 122 -10.54 16.83 5.74
N GLU A 123 -11.48 16.72 6.68
CA GLU A 123 -11.17 16.64 8.10
C GLU A 123 -10.34 15.38 8.44
N SER A 124 -10.70 14.23 7.86
CA SER A 124 -9.95 12.99 8.04
C SER A 124 -8.51 13.10 7.53
N LEU A 125 -8.26 13.90 6.48
CA LEU A 125 -6.90 14.21 6.01
C LEU A 125 -6.12 15.01 7.07
N VAL A 126 -6.75 16.00 7.71
CA VAL A 126 -6.10 16.79 8.77
C VAL A 126 -5.76 15.91 9.96
N HIS A 127 -6.70 15.09 10.44
CA HIS A 127 -6.47 14.18 11.58
C HIS A 127 -5.45 13.07 11.30
N THR A 128 -5.17 12.80 10.02
CA THR A 128 -4.10 11.87 9.63
C THR A 128 -2.71 12.42 9.89
N LEU A 129 -2.54 13.75 9.84
CA LEU A 129 -1.27 14.41 10.14
C LEU A 129 -1.03 14.46 11.65
N ASP A 130 0.16 14.08 12.08
CA ASP A 130 0.49 14.03 13.50
C ASP A 130 0.43 15.43 14.14
N ARG A 131 -0.31 15.55 15.24
CA ARG A 131 -0.52 16.80 16.02
C ARG A 131 -1.29 17.90 15.27
N TRP A 132 -2.03 17.55 14.22
CA TRP A 132 -2.96 18.46 13.55
C TRP A 132 -4.38 18.16 14.01
N SER A 133 -5.18 19.21 14.21
CA SER A 133 -6.58 19.08 14.64
C SER A 133 -7.43 20.15 13.98
N VAL A 134 -8.66 19.81 13.61
CA VAL A 134 -9.63 20.78 13.09
C VAL A 134 -10.34 21.45 14.26
N VAL A 135 -10.24 22.78 14.35
CA VAL A 135 -10.91 23.58 15.40
C VAL A 135 -12.22 24.19 14.93
N GLU A 136 -12.33 24.47 13.64
CA GLU A 136 -13.46 25.17 13.05
C GLU A 136 -13.70 24.68 11.63
N ARG A 137 -14.97 24.61 11.21
CA ARG A 137 -15.39 24.11 9.91
C ARG A 137 -16.31 25.13 9.23
N MET A 138 -15.92 25.58 8.05
CA MET A 138 -16.68 26.58 7.30
C MET A 138 -16.97 26.09 5.88
N VAL A 139 -18.24 25.88 5.56
CA VAL A 139 -18.69 25.68 4.18
C VAL A 139 -19.08 27.04 3.61
N VAL A 140 -18.45 27.44 2.52
CA VAL A 140 -18.66 28.77 1.94
C VAL A 140 -19.01 28.68 0.46
N PRO A 141 -19.96 29.51 -0.02
CA PRO A 141 -20.27 29.54 -1.44
C PRO A 141 -19.07 30.08 -2.22
N ALA A 142 -18.67 29.35 -3.25
CA ALA A 142 -17.58 29.74 -4.13
C ALA A 142 -18.02 29.76 -5.61
N ARG A 143 -17.31 30.55 -6.40
CA ARG A 143 -17.40 30.53 -7.86
C ARG A 143 -16.15 29.84 -8.41
N THR A 144 -16.28 29.16 -9.55
CA THR A 144 -15.17 28.54 -10.27
C THR A 144 -15.01 29.12 -11.67
N PRO A 145 -14.61 30.39 -11.83
CA PRO A 145 -14.17 30.89 -13.13
C PRO A 145 -12.91 30.13 -13.57
N ASP A 146 -12.91 29.61 -14.80
CA ASP A 146 -11.79 28.89 -15.41
C ASP A 146 -11.19 27.76 -14.54
N GLY A 147 -12.05 27.06 -13.78
CA GLY A 147 -11.63 25.95 -12.91
C GLY A 147 -10.90 26.38 -11.63
N LYS A 148 -10.80 27.68 -11.34
CA LYS A 148 -10.15 28.19 -10.12
C LYS A 148 -11.20 28.67 -9.13
N VAL A 149 -11.14 28.17 -7.90
CA VAL A 149 -12.02 28.61 -6.82
C VAL A 149 -11.72 30.07 -6.47
N ALA A 150 -12.74 30.92 -6.58
CA ALA A 150 -12.70 32.33 -6.24
C ALA A 150 -13.81 32.67 -5.23
N PHE A 151 -13.41 33.36 -4.15
CA PHE A 151 -14.34 33.88 -3.15
C PHE A 151 -14.84 35.26 -3.55
N GLY A 152 -16.14 35.51 -3.37
CA GLY A 152 -16.68 36.86 -3.47
C GLY A 152 -16.12 37.77 -2.37
N ARG A 153 -16.05 39.08 -2.61
CA ARG A 153 -15.52 40.07 -1.64
C ARG A 153 -16.18 39.97 -0.26
N GLY A 154 -17.51 39.77 -0.21
CA GLY A 154 -18.25 39.58 1.05
C GLY A 154 -17.84 38.30 1.79
N THR A 155 -17.74 37.17 1.08
CA THR A 155 -17.31 35.89 1.64
C THR A 155 -15.88 35.98 2.19
N LEU A 156 -14.97 36.62 1.44
CA LEU A 156 -13.58 36.80 1.87
C LEU A 156 -13.48 37.66 3.13
N ARG A 157 -14.27 38.74 3.21
CA ARG A 157 -14.34 39.60 4.40
C ARG A 157 -14.85 38.81 5.61
N HIS A 158 -15.94 38.07 5.47
CA HIS A 158 -16.51 37.24 6.53
C HIS A 158 -15.52 36.17 7.03
N LEU A 159 -14.83 35.48 6.11
CA LEU A 159 -13.79 34.53 6.46
C LEU A 159 -12.64 35.19 7.23
N THR A 160 -12.20 36.37 6.77
CA THR A 160 -11.09 37.10 7.40
C THR A 160 -11.45 37.56 8.81
N GLU A 161 -12.66 38.08 9.00
CA GLU A 161 -13.16 38.49 10.33
C GLU A 161 -13.23 37.29 11.29
N LYS A 162 -13.77 36.14 10.84
CA LYS A 162 -13.84 34.93 11.66
C LYS A 162 -12.46 34.34 12.00
N ILE A 163 -11.58 34.19 11.00
CA ILE A 163 -10.25 33.57 11.21
C ILE A 163 -9.41 34.44 12.14
N ARG A 164 -9.42 35.77 11.97
CA ARG A 164 -8.69 36.69 12.85
C ARG A 164 -9.27 36.82 14.25
N ALA A 165 -10.58 36.57 14.42
CA ALA A 165 -11.22 36.57 15.73
C ALA A 165 -10.84 35.36 16.60
N LEU A 166 -10.32 34.29 16.01
CA LEU A 166 -9.97 33.05 16.69
C LEU A 166 -8.43 32.91 16.74
N PRO A 167 -7.76 33.41 17.80
CA PRO A 167 -6.29 33.41 17.89
C PRO A 167 -5.69 32.01 18.02
N GLU A 168 -6.52 31.01 18.30
CA GLU A 168 -6.12 29.62 18.34
C GLU A 168 -5.88 28.99 16.98
N ILE A 169 -6.34 29.60 15.88
CA ILE A 169 -6.09 29.10 14.54
C ILE A 169 -4.64 29.37 14.16
N THR A 170 -3.88 28.31 13.91
CA THR A 170 -2.48 28.42 13.46
C THR A 170 -2.33 28.24 11.95
N ALA A 171 -3.32 27.62 11.31
CA ALA A 171 -3.32 27.32 9.88
C ALA A 171 -4.74 27.26 9.31
N VAL A 172 -4.87 27.54 8.01
CA VAL A 172 -6.12 27.37 7.27
C VAL A 172 -5.91 26.27 6.23
N PHE A 173 -6.78 25.27 6.25
CA PHE A 173 -6.88 24.29 5.17
C PHE A 173 -8.03 24.66 4.25
N LEU A 174 -7.68 25.11 3.04
CA LEU A 174 -8.63 25.35 1.97
C LEU A 174 -8.81 24.07 1.15
N ASN A 175 -9.98 23.42 1.24
CA ASN A 175 -10.24 22.16 0.54
C ASN A 175 -10.51 22.37 -0.96
N VAL A 176 -9.46 22.78 -1.68
CA VAL A 176 -9.37 22.90 -3.13
C VAL A 176 -8.24 22.02 -3.62
N GLU A 177 -8.36 21.48 -4.84
CA GLU A 177 -7.35 20.58 -5.40
C GLU A 177 -5.95 21.20 -5.35
N ARG A 178 -5.78 22.41 -5.90
CA ARG A 178 -4.52 23.14 -5.87
C ARG A 178 -4.73 24.65 -5.93
N MET A 179 -3.96 25.40 -5.14
CA MET A 179 -3.95 26.86 -5.17
C MET A 179 -2.82 27.41 -6.04
N ALA A 180 -3.09 28.53 -6.72
CA ALA A 180 -2.04 29.29 -7.37
C ALA A 180 -1.16 30.01 -6.31
N PRO A 181 0.17 30.06 -6.48
CA PRO A 181 1.07 30.76 -5.55
C PRO A 181 0.70 32.20 -5.20
N PRO A 182 0.29 33.09 -6.15
CA PRO A 182 -0.11 34.44 -5.79
C PRO A 182 -1.35 34.46 -4.89
N THR A 183 -2.36 33.65 -5.20
CA THR A 183 -3.58 33.51 -4.39
C THR A 183 -3.25 33.03 -2.98
N LYS A 184 -2.34 32.04 -2.84
CA LYS A 184 -1.89 31.58 -1.53
C LYS A 184 -1.27 32.72 -0.70
N LYS A 185 -0.34 33.49 -1.28
CA LYS A 185 0.29 34.63 -0.58
C LYS A 185 -0.70 35.71 -0.19
N GLU A 186 -1.66 36.02 -1.06
CA GLU A 186 -2.72 36.99 -0.78
C GLU A 186 -3.59 36.56 0.40
N LEU A 187 -3.97 35.28 0.45
CA LEU A 187 -4.75 34.72 1.57
C LEU A 187 -3.92 34.66 2.87
N GLU A 188 -2.65 34.25 2.80
CA GLU A 188 -1.73 34.26 3.95
C GLU A 188 -1.55 35.68 4.51
N ALA A 189 -1.38 36.68 3.66
CA ALA A 189 -1.28 38.08 4.08
C ALA A 189 -2.61 38.61 4.66
N ALA A 190 -3.75 38.21 4.08
CA ALA A 190 -5.06 38.59 4.57
C ALA A 190 -5.38 37.94 5.93
N TRP A 191 -5.03 36.69 6.16
CA TRP A 191 -5.40 35.96 7.38
C TRP A 191 -4.32 35.97 8.46
N GLY A 192 -3.07 36.24 8.11
CA GLY A 192 -1.94 36.23 9.05
C GLY A 192 -1.49 34.84 9.49
N VAL A 193 -1.96 33.79 8.80
CA VAL A 193 -1.67 32.37 9.09
C VAL A 193 -1.37 31.64 7.79
N GLN A 194 -0.69 30.49 7.89
CA GLN A 194 -0.36 29.68 6.71
C GLN A 194 -1.61 29.07 6.07
N VAL A 195 -1.64 29.01 4.74
CA VAL A 195 -2.76 28.43 3.99
C VAL A 195 -2.31 27.23 3.17
N PHE A 196 -3.00 26.12 3.38
CA PHE A 196 -2.72 24.85 2.70
C PHE A 196 -3.85 24.47 1.76
N ASP A 197 -3.48 23.90 0.61
CA ASP A 197 -4.41 23.26 -0.32
C ASP A 197 -4.42 21.74 -0.12
N ARG A 198 -5.38 21.07 -0.77
CA ARG A 198 -5.53 19.62 -0.67
C ARG A 198 -4.28 18.90 -1.18
N PHE A 199 -3.68 19.38 -2.27
CA PHE A 199 -2.41 18.86 -2.78
C PHE A 199 -1.31 18.84 -1.72
N THR A 200 -1.09 19.97 -1.01
CA THR A 200 -0.02 20.08 0.00
C THR A 200 -0.28 19.19 1.21
N VAL A 201 -1.53 19.13 1.70
CA VAL A 201 -1.91 18.26 2.84
C VAL A 201 -1.69 16.79 2.48
N VAL A 202 -2.23 16.35 1.33
CA VAL A 202 -2.12 14.96 0.88
C VAL A 202 -0.66 14.58 0.62
N LEU A 203 0.12 15.42 -0.07
CA LEU A 203 1.54 15.18 -0.32
C LEU A 203 2.34 15.04 0.99
N SER A 204 1.97 15.79 2.01
CA SER A 204 2.64 15.71 3.32
C SER A 204 2.30 14.42 4.07
N ILE A 205 1.05 13.96 4.00
CA ILE A 205 0.67 12.63 4.51
C ILE A 205 1.50 11.55 3.81
N PHE A 206 1.65 11.65 2.49
CA PHE A 206 2.47 10.70 1.74
C PHE A 206 3.94 10.74 2.16
N ARG A 207 4.50 11.92 2.37
CA ARG A 207 5.86 12.05 2.90
C ARG A 207 6.04 11.37 4.26
N CYS A 208 5.06 11.50 5.16
CA CYS A 208 5.09 10.83 6.47
C CYS A 208 5.00 9.29 6.35
N ASN A 209 4.33 8.79 5.33
CA ASN A 209 4.05 7.37 5.13
C ASN A 209 5.01 6.68 4.14
N ALA A 210 5.84 7.43 3.41
CA ALA A 210 6.83 6.91 2.47
C ALA A 210 8.02 6.27 3.21
N ARG A 211 7.97 4.95 3.41
CA ARG A 211 9.06 4.21 4.07
C ARG A 211 10.06 3.69 3.06
N THR A 212 9.59 3.20 1.91
CA THR A 212 10.49 2.67 0.88
C THR A 212 11.19 3.78 0.10
N LYS A 213 12.36 3.45 -0.46
CA LYS A 213 13.13 4.34 -1.33
C LYS A 213 12.32 4.82 -2.53
N GLU A 214 11.54 3.93 -3.13
CA GLU A 214 10.69 4.25 -4.27
C GLU A 214 9.59 5.25 -3.92
N ALA A 215 8.85 5.02 -2.84
CA ALA A 215 7.82 5.97 -2.41
C ALA A 215 8.42 7.33 -2.04
N ARG A 216 9.61 7.36 -1.42
CA ARG A 216 10.32 8.62 -1.13
C ARG A 216 10.69 9.36 -2.42
N LEU A 217 11.19 8.67 -3.44
CA LEU A 217 11.50 9.26 -4.75
C LEU A 217 10.23 9.77 -5.46
N GLN A 218 9.12 9.02 -5.42
CA GLN A 218 7.84 9.44 -5.99
C GLN A 218 7.29 10.70 -5.30
N VAL A 219 7.34 10.74 -3.96
CA VAL A 219 6.98 11.93 -3.19
C VAL A 219 7.88 13.10 -3.56
N ALA A 220 9.21 12.91 -3.59
CA ALA A 220 10.16 13.95 -3.96
C ALA A 220 9.92 14.49 -5.38
N LEU A 221 9.55 13.64 -6.34
CA LEU A 221 9.16 14.04 -7.69
C LEU A 221 7.91 14.93 -7.66
N ALA A 222 6.89 14.54 -6.88
CA ALA A 222 5.65 15.29 -6.71
C ALA A 222 5.85 16.63 -5.98
N GLU A 223 6.91 16.80 -5.19
CA GLU A 223 7.26 18.07 -4.53
C GLU A 223 7.86 19.11 -5.51
N LEU A 224 8.54 18.69 -6.58
CA LEU A 224 9.27 19.60 -7.48
C LEU A 224 8.41 20.72 -8.09
N PRO A 225 7.16 20.47 -8.53
CA PRO A 225 6.26 21.54 -8.99
C PRO A 225 5.98 22.62 -7.94
N LEU A 226 5.89 22.28 -6.65
CA LEU A 226 5.69 23.27 -5.58
C LEU A 226 6.92 24.14 -5.41
N LEU A 227 8.11 23.52 -5.37
CA LEU A 227 9.37 24.22 -5.20
C LEU A 227 9.62 25.21 -6.34
N ARG A 228 9.38 24.79 -7.59
CA ARG A 228 9.48 25.67 -8.77
C ARG A 228 8.54 26.87 -8.66
N ALA A 229 7.33 26.64 -8.16
CA ALA A 229 6.34 27.69 -8.01
C ALA A 229 6.80 28.72 -6.95
N HIS A 230 7.43 28.28 -5.87
CA HIS A 230 7.99 29.16 -4.84
C HIS A 230 9.19 29.99 -5.32
N LEU A 231 10.11 29.40 -6.11
CA LEU A 231 11.24 30.14 -6.70
C LEU A 231 10.81 31.33 -7.57
N SER A 232 9.74 31.17 -8.35
CA SER A 232 9.22 32.25 -9.19
C SER A 232 8.68 33.44 -8.37
N SER A 233 8.29 33.18 -7.13
CA SER A 233 7.65 34.14 -6.25
C SER A 233 8.65 34.97 -5.43
N THR A 234 9.85 34.44 -5.18
CA THR A 234 10.98 35.13 -4.52
C THR A 234 11.73 36.01 -5.53
N ALA A 235 11.90 35.53 -6.77
CA ALA A 235 12.51 36.30 -7.87
C ALA A 235 11.84 37.66 -8.14
N ARG A 236 10.53 37.77 -7.92
CA ARG A 236 9.78 39.02 -8.10
C ARG A 236 10.02 40.06 -6.99
N LEU A 237 10.45 39.63 -5.81
CA LEU A 237 10.77 40.51 -4.69
C LEU A 237 12.15 41.15 -4.88
N ASP A 238 13.11 40.36 -5.35
CA ASP A 238 14.48 40.83 -5.62
C ASP A 238 14.56 41.84 -6.78
N GLY A 239 13.64 41.77 -7.74
CA GLY A 239 13.57 42.71 -8.88
C GLY A 239 13.16 44.15 -8.51
N ARG A 240 12.77 44.43 -7.26
CA ARG A 240 12.42 45.79 -6.78
C ARG A 240 13.52 46.47 -5.96
N GLY A 241 14.59 45.75 -5.59
CA GLY A 241 15.77 46.32 -4.95
C GLY A 241 16.90 46.45 -5.96
N GLY A 242 17.16 47.66 -6.45
CA GLY A 242 18.24 47.94 -7.41
C GLY A 242 19.60 47.51 -6.89
N GLY A 243 20.12 46.40 -7.41
CA GLY A 243 21.40 45.84 -7.00
C GLY A 243 21.54 44.41 -7.50
N SER A 244 21.72 44.25 -8.80
CA SER A 244 21.98 42.95 -9.42
C SER A 244 23.26 42.34 -8.86
N ARG A 245 23.14 41.53 -7.81
CA ARG A 245 24.21 40.64 -7.34
C ARG A 245 24.29 39.47 -8.31
N TYR A 246 24.92 39.70 -9.45
CA TYR A 246 25.50 38.63 -10.24
C TYR A 246 26.47 37.87 -9.34
N ILE A 247 26.32 36.54 -9.25
CA ILE A 247 27.33 35.70 -8.61
C ILE A 247 28.58 35.83 -9.49
N MET A 248 29.61 36.43 -8.89
CA MET A 248 30.89 36.80 -9.49
C MET A 248 31.34 35.79 -10.58
N GLY A 249 31.20 36.18 -11.86
CA GLY A 249 31.77 35.46 -13.01
C GLY A 249 30.84 34.56 -13.84
N SER A 250 29.62 34.21 -13.39
CA SER A 250 28.80 33.20 -14.11
C SER A 250 27.74 33.76 -15.08
N GLY A 251 27.41 35.06 -15.03
CA GLY A 251 26.37 35.67 -15.86
C GLY A 251 24.93 35.18 -15.60
N GLU A 252 24.74 34.10 -14.85
CA GLU A 252 23.43 33.55 -14.47
C GLU A 252 22.91 34.20 -13.18
N SER A 253 21.60 34.43 -13.14
CA SER A 253 20.93 34.85 -11.91
C SER A 253 20.80 33.67 -10.92
N PRO A 254 20.82 33.92 -9.59
CA PRO A 254 20.63 32.87 -8.58
C PRO A 254 19.36 32.02 -8.81
N VAL A 255 18.29 32.64 -9.33
CA VAL A 255 17.02 31.97 -9.65
C VAL A 255 17.17 31.03 -10.85
N GLN A 256 17.95 31.42 -11.87
CA GLN A 256 18.25 30.55 -13.02
C GLN A 256 19.05 29.33 -12.58
N VAL A 257 20.07 29.53 -11.73
CA VAL A 257 20.86 28.44 -11.13
C VAL A 257 19.95 27.48 -10.36
N GLN A 258 19.11 27.99 -9.46
CA GLN A 258 18.16 27.15 -8.71
C GLN A 258 17.16 26.41 -9.61
N ARG A 259 16.69 27.05 -10.70
CA ARG A 259 15.80 26.41 -11.67
C ARG A 259 16.49 25.27 -12.41
N ARG A 260 17.77 25.43 -12.76
CA ARG A 260 18.60 24.38 -13.37
C ARG A 260 18.78 23.21 -12.40
N LEU A 261 19.18 23.48 -11.15
CA LEU A 261 19.33 22.46 -10.11
C LEU A 261 18.04 21.65 -9.89
N LEU A 262 16.87 22.30 -9.88
CA LEU A 262 15.58 21.60 -9.78
C LEU A 262 15.23 20.77 -11.02
N LYS A 263 15.75 21.11 -12.21
CA LYS A 263 15.57 20.29 -13.42
C LYS A 263 16.50 19.08 -13.40
N ASP A 264 17.76 19.29 -13.04
CA ASP A 264 18.75 18.22 -12.95
C ASP A 264 18.31 17.19 -11.89
N LYS A 265 17.81 17.67 -10.74
CA LYS A 265 17.19 16.81 -9.72
C LYS A 265 15.99 16.02 -10.23
N GLU A 266 15.11 16.63 -11.03
CA GLU A 266 13.97 15.91 -11.64
C GLU A 266 14.45 14.78 -12.54
N LEU A 267 15.46 15.05 -13.37
CA LEU A 267 16.04 14.07 -14.27
C LEU A 267 16.61 12.87 -13.50
N ASN A 268 17.37 13.14 -12.44
CA ASN A 268 17.98 12.10 -11.63
C ASN A 268 16.94 11.25 -10.89
N ILE A 269 15.92 11.88 -10.27
CA ILE A 269 14.83 11.15 -9.62
C ILE A 269 14.08 10.26 -10.63
N ARG A 270 13.79 10.74 -11.84
CA ARG A 270 13.13 9.94 -12.87
C ARG A 270 13.98 8.73 -13.30
N LYS A 271 15.29 8.93 -13.50
CA LYS A 271 16.22 7.84 -13.81
C LYS A 271 16.26 6.78 -12.71
N ALA A 272 16.33 7.20 -11.45
CA ALA A 272 16.30 6.29 -10.29
C ALA A 272 14.99 5.48 -10.24
N LEU A 273 13.84 6.13 -10.48
CA LEU A 273 12.55 5.45 -10.55
C LEU A 273 12.48 4.43 -11.70
N ASP A 274 13.04 4.75 -12.87
CA ASP A 274 13.06 3.83 -14.01
C ASP A 274 13.95 2.60 -13.74
N ARG A 275 15.11 2.78 -13.08
CA ARG A 275 15.96 1.66 -12.61
C ARG A 275 15.21 0.74 -11.65
N LEU A 276 14.48 1.31 -10.68
CA LEU A 276 13.66 0.55 -9.73
C LEU A 276 12.53 -0.24 -10.43
N ARG A 277 11.87 0.37 -11.42
CA ARG A 277 10.86 -0.32 -12.25
C ARG A 277 11.45 -1.52 -12.99
N GLU A 278 12.64 -1.37 -13.58
CA GLU A 278 13.32 -2.47 -14.27
C GLU A 278 13.68 -3.62 -13.32
N LYS A 279 14.23 -3.29 -12.14
CA LYS A 279 14.52 -4.27 -11.09
C LYS A 279 13.26 -5.03 -10.66
N ARG A 280 12.13 -4.31 -10.50
CA ARG A 280 10.85 -4.94 -10.15
C ARG A 280 10.33 -5.84 -11.26
N ARG A 281 10.44 -5.44 -12.53
CA ARG A 281 10.06 -6.28 -13.68
C ARG A 281 10.86 -7.58 -13.73
N LEU A 282 12.15 -7.55 -13.40
CA LEU A 282 13.00 -8.73 -13.30
C LEU A 282 12.56 -9.65 -12.15
N LEU A 283 12.31 -9.10 -10.96
CA LEU A 283 11.79 -9.86 -9.81
C LEU A 283 10.41 -10.46 -10.09
N GLY A 284 9.53 -9.72 -10.76
CA GLY A 284 8.22 -10.22 -11.18
C GLY A 284 8.31 -11.41 -12.13
N ARG A 285 9.28 -11.40 -13.06
CA ARG A 285 9.58 -12.56 -13.92
C ARG A 285 10.07 -13.76 -13.11
N GLN A 286 10.87 -13.56 -12.06
CA GLN A 286 11.30 -14.65 -11.18
C GLN A 286 10.15 -15.22 -10.33
N ARG A 287 9.24 -14.37 -9.81
CA ARG A 287 8.05 -14.83 -9.08
C ARG A 287 7.14 -15.68 -9.96
N ARG A 288 6.91 -15.26 -11.21
CA ARG A 288 6.19 -16.06 -12.21
C ARG A 288 6.84 -17.42 -12.46
N ARG A 289 8.18 -17.52 -12.37
CA ARG A 289 8.91 -18.80 -12.46
C ARG A 289 8.77 -19.68 -11.21
N ARG A 290 8.57 -19.09 -10.03
CA ARG A 290 8.33 -19.80 -8.76
C ARG A 290 6.87 -20.10 -8.48
N GLU A 291 5.98 -19.77 -9.42
CA GLU A 291 4.58 -20.20 -9.46
C GLU A 291 3.67 -19.73 -8.29
N PHE A 292 4.09 -18.82 -7.40
CA PHE A 292 3.20 -18.29 -6.35
C PHE A 292 2.11 -17.37 -6.94
N PRO A 293 0.81 -17.65 -6.74
CA PRO A 293 -0.25 -16.74 -7.14
C PRO A 293 -0.20 -15.44 -6.36
N VAL A 294 -0.45 -14.33 -7.06
CA VAL A 294 -0.46 -12.97 -6.50
C VAL A 294 -1.88 -12.41 -6.51
N VAL A 295 -2.36 -11.99 -5.34
CA VAL A 295 -3.68 -11.39 -5.13
C VAL A 295 -3.52 -9.93 -4.71
N SER A 296 -3.97 -8.99 -5.54
CA SER A 296 -3.86 -7.56 -5.25
C SER A 296 -5.14 -6.99 -4.66
N MET A 297 -5.03 -6.35 -3.50
CA MET A 297 -6.15 -5.70 -2.82
C MET A 297 -6.24 -4.23 -3.24
N VAL A 298 -7.35 -3.83 -3.84
CA VAL A 298 -7.60 -2.44 -4.30
C VAL A 298 -8.88 -1.89 -3.67
N GLY A 299 -8.95 -0.56 -3.54
CA GLY A 299 -10.13 0.09 -2.95
C GLY A 299 -9.82 1.44 -2.33
N TYR A 300 -10.87 2.14 -1.90
CA TYR A 300 -10.75 3.45 -1.26
C TYR A 300 -9.88 3.41 0.00
N THR A 301 -9.35 4.56 0.40
CA THR A 301 -8.71 4.74 1.69
C THR A 301 -9.71 4.41 2.81
N ASN A 302 -9.21 3.76 3.87
CA ASN A 302 -10.02 3.30 4.99
C ASN A 302 -11.16 2.30 4.65
N CYS A 303 -11.17 1.65 3.48
CA CYS A 303 -12.14 0.57 3.22
C CYS A 303 -11.77 -0.77 3.91
N GLY A 304 -10.60 -0.83 4.56
CA GLY A 304 -10.15 -1.98 5.34
C GLY A 304 -9.31 -3.01 4.56
N LYS A 305 -8.59 -2.61 3.51
CA LYS A 305 -7.66 -3.50 2.76
C LYS A 305 -6.64 -4.19 3.66
N THR A 306 -5.86 -3.42 4.41
CA THR A 306 -4.83 -3.94 5.33
C THR A 306 -5.44 -4.81 6.43
N THR A 307 -6.61 -4.45 6.95
CA THR A 307 -7.35 -5.26 7.92
C THR A 307 -7.79 -6.59 7.33
N LEU A 308 -8.26 -6.60 6.08
CA LEU A 308 -8.65 -7.82 5.39
C LEU A 308 -7.45 -8.73 5.13
N ILE A 309 -6.32 -8.17 4.70
CA ILE A 309 -5.08 -8.93 4.53
C ILE A 309 -4.68 -9.58 5.85
N LYS A 310 -4.64 -8.81 6.94
CA LYS A 310 -4.36 -9.35 8.29
C LYS A 310 -5.30 -10.50 8.64
N ALA A 311 -6.59 -10.35 8.38
CA ALA A 311 -7.58 -11.38 8.68
C ALA A 311 -7.43 -12.64 7.80
N LEU A 312 -6.91 -12.50 6.58
CA LEU A 312 -6.63 -13.61 5.67
C LEU A 312 -5.32 -14.33 6.00
N THR A 313 -4.27 -13.59 6.33
CA THR A 313 -2.93 -14.13 6.62
C THR A 313 -2.76 -14.59 8.07
N GLY A 314 -3.48 -13.98 9.01
CA GLY A 314 -3.25 -14.18 10.44
C GLY A 314 -1.95 -13.54 10.95
N ASP A 315 -1.37 -12.61 10.18
CA ASP A 315 -0.10 -11.99 10.52
C ASP A 315 -0.25 -10.89 11.57
N ASP A 316 0.34 -11.11 12.75
CA ASP A 316 0.34 -10.17 13.87
C ASP A 316 1.26 -8.95 13.65
N ALA A 317 2.24 -9.03 12.75
CA ALA A 317 3.10 -7.92 12.39
C ALA A 317 2.34 -6.82 11.64
N VAL A 318 1.27 -7.18 10.93
CA VAL A 318 0.40 -6.24 10.23
C VAL A 318 -0.40 -5.42 11.24
N ARG A 319 -0.21 -4.11 11.20
CA ARG A 319 -0.91 -3.13 12.06
C ARG A 319 -1.78 -2.20 11.22
N PRO A 320 -3.04 -2.56 10.96
CA PRO A 320 -3.99 -1.65 10.33
C PRO A 320 -4.17 -0.39 11.19
N GLN A 321 -4.27 0.77 10.55
CA GLN A 321 -4.48 2.05 11.23
C GLN A 321 -5.69 2.74 10.61
N ASP A 322 -6.51 3.37 11.46
CA ASP A 322 -7.63 4.22 11.03
C ASP A 322 -7.11 5.62 10.64
N ARG A 323 -6.31 5.65 9.56
CA ARG A 323 -5.68 6.85 9.01
C ARG A 323 -5.72 6.78 7.49
N LEU A 324 -5.91 7.93 6.82
CA LEU A 324 -5.87 7.97 5.36
C LEU A 324 -4.45 7.70 4.88
N PHE A 325 -4.32 6.93 3.78
CA PHE A 325 -3.03 6.53 3.21
C PHE A 325 -2.05 5.86 4.18
N ALA A 326 -2.56 5.16 5.21
CA ALA A 326 -1.73 4.38 6.14
C ALA A 326 -0.76 3.42 5.44
N THR A 327 -1.16 2.90 4.27
CA THR A 327 -0.31 2.15 3.35
C THR A 327 -0.07 2.99 2.10
N LEU A 328 1.14 3.53 1.95
CA LEU A 328 1.61 4.16 0.72
C LEU A 328 2.43 3.19 -0.14
N ASP A 329 3.29 2.42 0.53
CA ASP A 329 4.14 1.41 -0.07
C ASP A 329 3.32 0.15 -0.41
N VAL A 330 3.59 -0.48 -1.56
CA VAL A 330 3.03 -1.80 -1.87
C VAL A 330 3.66 -2.81 -0.91
N THR A 331 2.86 -3.43 -0.04
CA THR A 331 3.35 -4.44 0.90
C THR A 331 2.89 -5.84 0.50
N ALA A 332 3.83 -6.79 0.52
CA ALA A 332 3.57 -8.18 0.15
C ALA A 332 3.47 -9.03 1.42
N HIS A 333 2.37 -9.76 1.56
CA HIS A 333 2.09 -10.60 2.72
C HIS A 333 1.88 -12.04 2.28
N ALA A 334 2.60 -12.95 2.92
CA ALA A 334 2.44 -14.38 2.72
C ALA A 334 1.11 -14.86 3.32
N GLY A 335 0.40 -15.72 2.61
CA GLY A 335 -0.77 -16.39 3.15
C GLY A 335 -1.04 -17.74 2.51
N TRP A 336 -2.09 -18.38 3.00
CA TRP A 336 -2.48 -19.73 2.59
C TRP A 336 -3.96 -19.78 2.22
N LEU A 337 -4.24 -20.40 1.08
CA LEU A 337 -5.60 -20.80 0.71
C LEU A 337 -6.06 -22.02 1.52
N PRO A 338 -7.37 -22.33 1.59
CA PRO A 338 -7.88 -23.53 2.25
C PRO A 338 -7.21 -24.84 1.77
N SER A 339 -6.89 -24.93 0.48
CA SER A 339 -6.10 -26.01 -0.15
C SER A 339 -4.61 -26.03 0.24
N ARG A 340 -4.16 -25.17 1.16
CA ARG A 340 -2.73 -25.00 1.53
C ARG A 340 -1.84 -24.55 0.36
N VAL A 341 -2.42 -24.01 -0.71
CA VAL A 341 -1.65 -23.32 -1.74
C VAL A 341 -1.16 -22.00 -1.15
N ALA A 342 0.16 -21.79 -1.19
CA ALA A 342 0.77 -20.54 -0.77
C ALA A 342 0.45 -19.42 -1.76
N VAL A 343 0.01 -18.28 -1.26
CA VAL A 343 -0.35 -17.09 -2.05
C VAL A 343 0.29 -15.84 -1.47
N ILE A 344 0.47 -14.82 -2.32
CA ILE A 344 0.99 -13.52 -1.92
C ILE A 344 -0.13 -12.50 -2.02
N TYR A 345 -0.49 -11.89 -0.90
CA TYR A 345 -1.42 -10.76 -0.84
C TYR A 345 -0.66 -9.45 -0.94
N MET A 346 -1.00 -8.61 -1.92
CA MET A 346 -0.41 -7.29 -2.11
C MET A 346 -1.37 -6.22 -1.59
N ASP A 347 -0.95 -5.46 -0.58
CA ASP A 347 -1.66 -4.26 -0.12
C ASP A 347 -1.25 -3.07 -0.99
N THR A 348 -2.19 -2.44 -1.67
CA THR A 348 -1.92 -1.27 -2.51
C THR A 348 -2.31 0.02 -1.81
N VAL A 349 -1.80 1.14 -2.34
CA VAL A 349 -2.27 2.48 -1.93
C VAL A 349 -3.79 2.60 -2.12
N GLY A 350 -4.45 3.26 -1.16
CA GLY A 350 -5.89 3.51 -1.23
C GLY A 350 -6.26 4.68 -2.14
N PHE A 351 -7.41 4.61 -2.79
CA PHE A 351 -7.97 5.73 -3.54
C PHE A 351 -8.62 6.78 -2.61
N LEU A 352 -8.65 8.03 -3.03
CA LEU A 352 -9.31 9.12 -2.32
C LEU A 352 -10.08 9.97 -3.32
N SER A 353 -11.16 10.63 -2.88
CA SER A 353 -11.89 11.54 -3.74
C SER A 353 -11.01 12.74 -4.11
N GLN A 354 -11.17 13.27 -5.33
CA GLN A 354 -10.46 14.47 -5.80
C GLN A 354 -8.93 14.42 -5.54
N LEU A 355 -8.29 13.28 -5.82
CA LEU A 355 -6.83 13.22 -5.84
C LEU A 355 -6.33 14.16 -6.93
N PRO A 356 -5.42 15.09 -6.62
CA PRO A 356 -4.86 15.97 -7.63
C PRO A 356 -4.24 15.20 -8.79
N HIS A 357 -4.48 15.62 -10.02
CA HIS A 357 -4.01 14.88 -11.21
C HIS A 357 -2.50 14.64 -11.21
N SER A 358 -1.71 15.61 -10.76
CA SER A 358 -0.25 15.49 -10.65
C SER A 358 0.22 14.48 -9.60
N LEU A 359 -0.62 14.15 -8.61
CA LEU A 359 -0.33 13.10 -7.63
C LEU A 359 -0.65 11.71 -8.20
N ILE A 360 -1.68 11.60 -9.04
CA ILE A 360 -2.07 10.32 -9.66
C ILE A 360 -0.91 9.72 -10.46
N GLU A 361 -0.15 10.52 -11.22
CA GLU A 361 0.99 10.02 -12.00
C GLU A 361 2.07 9.36 -11.13
N SER A 362 2.33 9.90 -9.94
CA SER A 362 3.30 9.32 -9.00
C SER A 362 2.79 8.02 -8.38
N PHE A 363 1.48 7.88 -8.16
CA PHE A 363 0.85 6.67 -7.60
C PHE A 363 0.50 5.61 -8.64
N SER A 364 0.36 5.97 -9.91
CA SER A 364 0.16 4.99 -10.99
C SER A 364 1.29 3.96 -11.02
N ALA A 365 2.52 4.38 -10.71
CA ALA A 365 3.67 3.48 -10.62
C ALA A 365 3.54 2.43 -9.50
N THR A 366 2.92 2.76 -8.38
CA THR A 366 2.64 1.76 -7.32
C THR A 366 1.44 0.89 -7.65
N LEU A 367 0.55 1.35 -8.54
CA LEU A 367 -0.58 0.56 -9.05
C LEU A 367 -0.21 -0.32 -10.26
N GLU A 368 0.95 -0.13 -10.89
CA GLU A 368 1.47 -1.02 -11.95
C GLU A 368 1.60 -2.47 -11.46
N ASP A 369 1.87 -2.68 -10.16
CA ASP A 369 1.95 -4.01 -9.56
C ASP A 369 0.61 -4.78 -9.63
N VAL A 370 -0.52 -4.06 -9.69
CA VAL A 370 -1.84 -4.67 -9.89
C VAL A 370 -1.90 -5.37 -11.24
N ALA A 371 -1.25 -4.84 -12.28
CA ALA A 371 -1.21 -5.44 -13.63
C ALA A 371 -0.47 -6.79 -13.67
N HIS A 372 0.33 -7.09 -12.65
CA HIS A 372 1.08 -8.32 -12.54
C HIS A 372 0.42 -9.37 -11.64
N SER A 373 -0.74 -9.05 -11.04
CA SER A 373 -1.51 -9.97 -10.21
C SER A 373 -2.27 -11.01 -11.03
N ASP A 374 -2.53 -12.16 -10.42
CA ASP A 374 -3.39 -13.21 -10.97
C ASP A 374 -4.86 -12.96 -10.62
N LEU A 375 -5.11 -12.23 -9.53
CA LEU A 375 -6.44 -11.85 -9.08
C LEU A 375 -6.44 -10.45 -8.48
N VAL A 376 -7.44 -9.64 -8.84
CA VAL A 376 -7.70 -8.34 -8.19
C VAL A 376 -8.92 -8.48 -7.29
N VAL A 377 -8.77 -8.03 -6.04
CA VAL A 377 -9.85 -8.00 -5.05
C VAL A 377 -10.19 -6.55 -4.76
N HIS A 378 -11.40 -6.15 -5.12
CA HIS A 378 -11.89 -4.80 -4.88
C HIS A 378 -12.65 -4.73 -3.55
N VAL A 379 -11.98 -4.20 -2.52
CA VAL A 379 -12.52 -4.01 -1.19
C VAL A 379 -13.31 -2.71 -1.13
N ARG A 380 -14.59 -2.81 -0.79
CA ARG A 380 -15.54 -1.69 -0.70
C ARG A 380 -16.03 -1.53 0.73
N ASP A 381 -16.11 -0.31 1.20
CA ASP A 381 -16.82 0.00 2.45
C ASP A 381 -18.32 0.12 2.13
N VAL A 382 -19.15 -0.78 2.66
CA VAL A 382 -20.62 -0.71 2.45
C VAL A 382 -21.34 0.20 3.45
N SER A 383 -20.69 0.52 4.57
CA SER A 383 -21.22 1.49 5.53
C SER A 383 -21.19 2.91 4.97
N HIS A 384 -20.30 3.14 3.98
CA HIS A 384 -20.19 4.44 3.34
C HIS A 384 -21.36 4.70 2.38
N PRO A 385 -22.13 5.80 2.56
CA PRO A 385 -23.32 6.06 1.76
C PRO A 385 -23.03 6.39 0.28
N GLU A 386 -21.78 6.65 -0.07
CA GLU A 386 -21.31 6.87 -1.45
C GLU A 386 -20.51 5.69 -2.01
N THR A 387 -20.72 4.50 -1.45
CA THR A 387 -20.00 3.28 -1.85
C THR A 387 -20.07 3.01 -3.37
N GLU A 388 -21.19 3.33 -4.03
CA GLU A 388 -21.33 3.17 -5.49
C GLU A 388 -20.49 4.18 -6.27
N LEU A 389 -20.40 5.43 -5.79
CA LEU A 389 -19.55 6.45 -6.42
C LEU A 389 -18.08 6.09 -6.25
N GLN A 390 -17.68 5.66 -5.05
CA GLN A 390 -16.33 5.18 -4.76
C GLN A 390 -15.97 4.00 -5.67
N LYS A 391 -16.89 3.04 -5.85
CA LYS A 391 -16.71 1.93 -6.79
C LYS A 391 -16.48 2.44 -8.22
N ALA A 392 -17.31 3.36 -8.70
CA ALA A 392 -17.16 3.92 -10.03
C ALA A 392 -15.79 4.62 -10.22
N THR A 393 -15.32 5.37 -9.20
CA THR A 393 -14.00 6.02 -9.21
C THR A 393 -12.87 5.00 -9.29
N VAL A 394 -12.90 3.95 -8.45
CA VAL A 394 -11.86 2.90 -8.45
C VAL A 394 -11.84 2.17 -9.78
N LEU A 395 -13.01 1.76 -10.31
CA LEU A 395 -13.08 1.07 -11.60
C LEU A 395 -12.61 1.96 -12.76
N ALA A 396 -12.91 3.26 -12.75
CA ALA A 396 -12.41 4.20 -13.74
C ALA A 396 -10.88 4.30 -13.70
N ALA A 397 -10.30 4.37 -12.49
CA ALA A 397 -8.85 4.39 -12.33
C ALA A 397 -8.20 3.07 -12.81
N LEU A 398 -8.76 1.91 -12.46
CA LEU A 398 -8.27 0.60 -12.91
C LEU A 398 -8.32 0.46 -14.44
N ARG A 399 -9.36 0.98 -15.10
CA ARG A 399 -9.44 1.02 -16.58
C ARG A 399 -8.36 1.91 -17.19
N GLY A 400 -8.00 3.01 -16.51
CA GLY A 400 -6.91 3.90 -16.92
C GLY A 400 -5.53 3.23 -16.92
N LEU A 401 -5.31 2.22 -16.07
CA LEU A 401 -4.05 1.48 -15.94
C LEU A 401 -3.79 0.46 -17.05
N ARG A 402 -4.68 0.34 -18.05
CA ARG A 402 -4.56 -0.61 -19.18
C ARG A 402 -4.28 -2.05 -18.73
N LEU A 403 -5.00 -2.49 -17.69
CA LEU A 403 -4.91 -3.86 -17.18
C LEU A 403 -5.34 -4.88 -18.25
N PRO A 404 -4.81 -6.12 -18.22
CA PRO A 404 -5.27 -7.19 -19.10
C PRO A 404 -6.79 -7.40 -18.97
N ALA A 405 -7.51 -7.50 -20.08
CA ALA A 405 -8.98 -7.67 -20.07
C ALA A 405 -9.45 -8.84 -19.18
N PRO A 406 -8.82 -10.03 -19.19
CA PRO A 406 -9.22 -11.13 -18.30
C PRO A 406 -9.09 -10.79 -16.80
N LEU A 407 -8.16 -9.91 -16.44
CA LEU A 407 -7.96 -9.49 -15.05
C LEU A 407 -9.03 -8.48 -14.60
N LEU A 408 -9.45 -7.60 -15.51
CA LEU A 408 -10.55 -6.65 -15.26
C LEU A 408 -11.90 -7.36 -15.13
N ASP A 409 -12.13 -8.40 -15.92
CA ASP A 409 -13.38 -9.15 -15.91
C ASP A 409 -13.48 -10.14 -14.73
N SER A 410 -12.35 -10.44 -14.08
CA SER A 410 -12.26 -11.37 -12.93
C SER A 410 -12.10 -10.67 -11.58
N VAL A 411 -12.36 -9.36 -11.50
CA VAL A 411 -12.30 -8.61 -10.24
C VAL A 411 -13.30 -9.17 -9.24
N LEU A 412 -12.80 -9.66 -8.10
CA LEU A 412 -13.64 -10.12 -7.00
C LEU A 412 -14.04 -8.94 -6.13
N GLU A 413 -15.34 -8.64 -6.07
CA GLU A 413 -15.86 -7.58 -5.20
C GLU A 413 -16.07 -8.08 -3.76
N VAL A 414 -15.51 -7.35 -2.80
CA VAL A 414 -15.62 -7.64 -1.37
C VAL A 414 -16.26 -6.46 -0.66
N HIS A 415 -17.44 -6.70 -0.11
CA HIS A 415 -18.23 -5.73 0.62
C HIS A 415 -17.85 -5.81 2.10
N ASN A 416 -16.97 -4.92 2.54
CA ASN A 416 -16.42 -4.89 3.90
C ASN A 416 -17.20 -3.94 4.82
N LYS A 417 -17.02 -4.12 6.13
CA LYS A 417 -17.69 -3.38 7.22
C LYS A 417 -19.20 -3.62 7.30
N VAL A 418 -19.64 -4.83 6.95
CA VAL A 418 -21.07 -5.22 7.05
C VAL A 418 -21.59 -5.22 8.49
N ASP A 419 -20.70 -5.27 9.48
CA ASP A 419 -21.01 -5.13 10.90
C ASP A 419 -21.64 -3.75 11.24
N LEU A 420 -21.37 -2.73 10.44
CA LEU A 420 -21.96 -1.39 10.59
C LEU A 420 -23.32 -1.26 9.87
N VAL A 421 -23.75 -2.26 9.10
CA VAL A 421 -24.99 -2.23 8.31
C VAL A 421 -25.80 -3.50 8.58
N PRO A 422 -26.62 -3.51 9.64
CA PRO A 422 -27.43 -4.68 10.00
C PRO A 422 -28.36 -5.12 8.86
N GLY A 423 -28.40 -6.43 8.58
CA GLY A 423 -29.24 -7.00 7.53
C GLY A 423 -28.73 -6.77 6.10
N TYR A 424 -27.52 -6.24 5.94
CA TYR A 424 -26.93 -6.05 4.63
C TYR A 424 -26.75 -7.38 3.89
N SER A 425 -27.26 -7.44 2.67
CA SER A 425 -27.02 -8.54 1.73
C SER A 425 -26.64 -7.97 0.37
N PRO A 426 -25.57 -8.46 -0.26
CA PRO A 426 -25.18 -8.00 -1.58
C PRO A 426 -26.26 -8.40 -2.60
N SER A 427 -26.68 -7.44 -3.42
CA SER A 427 -27.72 -7.63 -4.43
C SER A 427 -27.24 -8.37 -5.69
N GLY A 428 -25.93 -8.65 -5.81
CA GLY A 428 -25.33 -9.36 -6.95
C GLY A 428 -24.66 -10.68 -6.54
N SER A 429 -24.70 -11.69 -7.41
CA SER A 429 -24.21 -13.05 -7.15
C SER A 429 -22.69 -13.21 -7.00
N GLN A 430 -21.92 -12.14 -7.25
CA GLN A 430 -20.46 -12.16 -7.29
C GLN A 430 -19.77 -11.39 -6.16
N ALA A 431 -20.51 -10.61 -5.36
CA ALA A 431 -19.92 -9.86 -4.25
C ALA A 431 -19.98 -10.67 -2.94
N VAL A 432 -18.91 -10.65 -2.16
CA VAL A 432 -18.85 -11.33 -0.85
C VAL A 432 -18.98 -10.29 0.26
N ALA A 433 -19.96 -10.48 1.15
CA ALA A 433 -20.17 -9.65 2.33
C ALA A 433 -19.26 -10.10 3.48
N VAL A 434 -18.44 -9.20 4.00
CA VAL A 434 -17.48 -9.49 5.07
C VAL A 434 -17.41 -8.40 6.13
N SER A 435 -17.05 -8.80 7.34
CA SER A 435 -16.45 -7.89 8.33
C SER A 435 -15.03 -8.35 8.55
N ALA A 436 -14.06 -7.65 7.97
CA ALA A 436 -12.64 -7.96 8.17
C ALA A 436 -12.21 -7.84 9.65
N LEU A 437 -12.89 -6.99 10.42
CA LEU A 437 -12.60 -6.77 11.83
C LEU A 437 -13.15 -7.89 12.73
N LEU A 438 -14.41 -8.29 12.50
CA LEU A 438 -15.08 -9.31 13.34
C LEU A 438 -14.93 -10.74 12.79
N GLY A 439 -14.45 -10.88 11.56
CA GLY A 439 -14.26 -12.18 10.89
C GLY A 439 -15.51 -12.74 10.21
N HIS A 440 -16.63 -12.02 10.20
CA HIS A 440 -17.84 -12.45 9.49
C HIS A 440 -17.58 -12.55 7.98
N GLY A 441 -18.11 -13.61 7.35
CA GLY A 441 -17.98 -13.84 5.90
C GLY A 441 -16.60 -14.27 5.40
N LEU A 442 -15.58 -14.33 6.28
CA LEU A 442 -14.22 -14.74 5.87
C LEU A 442 -14.13 -16.18 5.34
N PRO A 443 -14.85 -17.19 5.89
CA PRO A 443 -14.82 -18.54 5.32
C PRO A 443 -15.31 -18.59 3.88
N GLU A 444 -16.40 -17.89 3.57
CA GLU A 444 -16.93 -17.76 2.20
C GLU A 444 -15.94 -17.03 1.30
N LEU A 445 -15.36 -15.93 1.78
CA LEU A 445 -14.34 -15.19 1.03
C LEU A 445 -13.13 -16.07 0.70
N ARG A 446 -12.63 -16.86 1.66
CA ARG A 446 -11.49 -17.77 1.43
C ARG A 446 -11.80 -18.81 0.35
N ALA A 447 -13.00 -19.37 0.35
CA ALA A 447 -13.43 -20.31 -0.69
C ALA A 447 -13.54 -19.64 -2.08
N ARG A 448 -14.14 -18.44 -2.15
CA ARG A 448 -14.25 -17.68 -3.41
C ARG A 448 -12.89 -17.24 -3.95
N LEU A 449 -11.97 -16.84 -3.06
CA LEU A 449 -10.59 -16.51 -3.42
C LEU A 449 -9.86 -17.73 -3.99
N GLU A 450 -9.98 -18.88 -3.33
CA GLU A 450 -9.39 -20.13 -3.80
C GLU A 450 -9.87 -20.48 -5.21
N ASP A 451 -11.19 -20.53 -5.40
CA ASP A 451 -11.80 -20.79 -6.69
C ASP A 451 -11.30 -19.84 -7.80
N ALA A 452 -11.22 -18.54 -7.49
CA ALA A 452 -10.75 -17.53 -8.44
C ALA A 452 -9.26 -17.69 -8.76
N VAL A 453 -8.41 -17.93 -7.76
CA VAL A 453 -6.97 -18.12 -7.92
C VAL A 453 -6.65 -19.40 -8.71
N LEU A 454 -7.35 -20.51 -8.41
CA LEU A 454 -7.15 -21.77 -9.13
C LEU A 454 -7.53 -21.63 -10.60
N ARG A 455 -8.66 -20.98 -10.91
CA ARG A 455 -9.06 -20.67 -12.30
C ARG A 455 -8.05 -19.77 -13.00
N ALA A 456 -7.65 -18.67 -12.37
CA ALA A 456 -6.74 -17.69 -12.97
C ALA A 456 -5.36 -18.29 -13.28
N THR A 457 -4.89 -19.20 -12.42
CA THR A 457 -3.58 -19.84 -12.58
C THR A 457 -3.62 -21.19 -13.30
N GLY A 458 -4.79 -21.64 -13.77
CA GLY A 458 -4.94 -22.93 -14.44
C GLY A 458 -4.58 -24.13 -13.57
N ARG A 459 -4.75 -24.00 -12.25
CA ARG A 459 -4.53 -25.07 -11.27
C ARG A 459 -5.80 -25.87 -11.07
N GLN A 460 -5.63 -27.18 -10.90
CA GLN A 460 -6.75 -28.10 -10.74
C GLN A 460 -6.47 -29.06 -9.58
N VAL A 461 -7.55 -29.47 -8.93
CA VAL A 461 -7.52 -30.55 -7.94
C VAL A 461 -7.63 -31.87 -8.70
N LEU A 462 -6.63 -32.72 -8.58
CA LEU A 462 -6.60 -34.06 -9.18
C LEU A 462 -6.31 -35.11 -8.11
N THR A 463 -6.89 -36.30 -8.27
CA THR A 463 -6.48 -37.48 -7.51
C THR A 463 -5.59 -38.31 -8.41
N LEU A 464 -4.35 -38.56 -7.98
CA LEU A 464 -3.35 -39.31 -8.73
C LEU A 464 -2.99 -40.57 -7.96
N ARG A 465 -3.09 -41.73 -8.60
CA ARG A 465 -2.61 -42.99 -8.04
C ARG A 465 -1.10 -43.10 -8.21
N VAL A 466 -0.37 -43.18 -7.10
CA VAL A 466 1.10 -43.28 -7.09
C VAL A 466 1.58 -44.52 -6.36
N ARG A 467 2.76 -45.03 -6.73
CA ARG A 467 3.40 -46.13 -6.00
C ARG A 467 4.09 -45.59 -4.75
N LEU A 468 3.89 -46.26 -3.61
CA LEU A 468 4.50 -45.85 -2.33
C LEU A 468 6.03 -45.96 -2.33
N ALA A 469 6.57 -46.94 -3.05
CA ALA A 469 8.01 -47.21 -3.12
C ALA A 469 8.77 -46.35 -4.14
N GLY A 470 8.09 -45.43 -4.85
CA GLY A 470 8.68 -44.68 -5.96
C GLY A 470 8.89 -43.19 -5.68
N ALA A 471 9.58 -42.52 -6.61
CA ALA A 471 9.86 -41.09 -6.52
C ALA A 471 8.61 -40.20 -6.75
N GLN A 472 7.47 -40.77 -7.15
CA GLN A 472 6.25 -40.03 -7.50
C GLN A 472 5.73 -39.18 -6.33
N LEU A 473 5.63 -39.77 -5.13
CA LEU A 473 5.09 -39.07 -3.97
C LEU A 473 6.01 -37.91 -3.56
N SER A 474 7.33 -38.15 -3.54
CA SER A 474 8.32 -37.10 -3.25
C SER A 474 8.29 -35.98 -4.29
N TRP A 475 8.10 -36.32 -5.57
CA TRP A 475 7.97 -35.33 -6.64
C TRP A 475 6.70 -34.48 -6.46
N LEU A 476 5.57 -35.10 -6.12
CA LEU A 476 4.32 -34.38 -5.86
C LEU A 476 4.44 -33.45 -4.65
N HIS A 477 5.16 -33.82 -3.60
CA HIS A 477 5.43 -32.91 -2.48
C HIS A 477 6.34 -31.73 -2.83
N GLN A 478 7.16 -31.84 -3.88
CA GLN A 478 8.06 -30.77 -4.34
C GLN A 478 7.39 -29.83 -5.35
N GLU A 479 6.59 -30.37 -6.27
CA GLU A 479 6.07 -29.66 -7.44
C GLU A 479 4.55 -29.40 -7.39
N ALA A 480 3.85 -29.97 -6.41
CA ALA A 480 2.41 -29.78 -6.22
C ALA A 480 2.05 -29.55 -4.73
N THR A 481 0.83 -29.09 -4.47
CA THR A 481 0.31 -28.99 -3.11
C THR A 481 -0.50 -30.24 -2.78
N VAL A 482 0.02 -31.09 -1.90
CA VAL A 482 -0.66 -32.32 -1.47
C VAL A 482 -1.74 -32.00 -0.44
N LEU A 483 -2.99 -32.35 -0.75
CA LEU A 483 -4.15 -32.14 0.12
C LEU A 483 -4.35 -33.33 1.05
N ASP A 484 -4.31 -34.53 0.48
CA ASP A 484 -4.59 -35.78 1.18
C ASP A 484 -3.86 -36.96 0.52
N VAL A 485 -3.57 -37.99 1.33
CA VAL A 485 -2.87 -39.21 0.89
C VAL A 485 -3.62 -40.40 1.49
N ASP A 486 -4.37 -41.11 0.64
CA ASP A 486 -5.03 -42.35 1.03
C ASP A 486 -4.17 -43.54 0.62
N VAL A 487 -3.67 -44.30 1.61
CA VAL A 487 -2.72 -45.39 1.38
C VAL A 487 -3.50 -46.67 1.16
N ILE A 488 -3.20 -47.39 0.07
CA ILE A 488 -3.79 -48.68 -0.30
C ILE A 488 -2.69 -49.76 -0.16
N PRO A 489 -2.52 -50.37 1.03
CA PRO A 489 -1.41 -51.27 1.32
C PRO A 489 -1.40 -52.51 0.42
N GLU A 490 -2.58 -53.03 0.09
CA GLU A 490 -2.76 -54.24 -0.71
C GLU A 490 -2.25 -54.08 -2.15
N ALA A 491 -2.26 -52.85 -2.68
CA ALA A 491 -1.81 -52.52 -4.03
C ALA A 491 -0.39 -51.90 -4.06
N GLY A 492 0.24 -51.69 -2.90
CA GLY A 492 1.51 -50.95 -2.80
C GLY A 492 1.42 -49.51 -3.32
N ALA A 493 0.22 -48.93 -3.30
CA ALA A 493 -0.10 -47.66 -3.94
C ALA A 493 -0.77 -46.69 -2.95
N ALA A 494 -0.86 -45.42 -3.33
CA ALA A 494 -1.63 -44.42 -2.63
C ALA A 494 -2.38 -43.54 -3.63
N ASP A 495 -3.62 -43.20 -3.30
CA ASP A 495 -4.41 -42.20 -4.02
C ASP A 495 -4.12 -40.84 -3.38
N VAL A 496 -3.41 -39.99 -4.12
CA VAL A 496 -2.94 -38.70 -3.62
C VAL A 496 -3.76 -37.59 -4.25
N ARG A 497 -4.49 -36.85 -3.42
CA ARG A 497 -5.24 -35.68 -3.87
C ARG A 497 -4.31 -34.47 -3.84
N VAL A 498 -4.08 -33.87 -5.00
CA VAL A 498 -3.14 -32.74 -5.17
C VAL A 498 -3.79 -31.56 -5.87
N VAL A 499 -3.33 -30.35 -5.54
CA VAL A 499 -3.49 -29.17 -6.39
C VAL A 499 -2.24 -29.02 -7.25
N ILE A 500 -2.40 -29.08 -8.57
CA ILE A 500 -1.29 -29.06 -9.51
C ILE A 500 -1.59 -28.12 -10.69
N SER A 501 -0.55 -27.42 -11.18
CA SER A 501 -0.65 -26.61 -12.39
C SER A 501 -0.67 -27.51 -13.63
N SER A 502 -1.29 -27.04 -14.72
CA SER A 502 -1.34 -27.79 -15.99
C SER A 502 0.06 -28.10 -16.56
N SER A 503 1.02 -27.19 -16.36
CA SER A 503 2.43 -27.35 -16.70
C SER A 503 3.10 -28.45 -15.86
N ALA A 504 2.95 -28.40 -14.53
CA ALA A 504 3.51 -29.41 -13.64
C ALA A 504 2.87 -30.78 -13.89
N TYR A 505 1.57 -30.85 -14.10
CA TYR A 505 0.89 -32.10 -14.44
C TYR A 505 1.41 -32.70 -15.75
N SER A 506 1.66 -31.88 -16.78
CA SER A 506 2.26 -32.35 -18.03
C SER A 506 3.68 -32.90 -17.83
N LYS A 507 4.48 -32.30 -16.93
CA LYS A 507 5.79 -32.84 -16.55
C LYS A 507 5.67 -34.16 -15.80
N PHE A 508 4.73 -34.25 -14.85
CA PHE A 508 4.44 -35.46 -14.08
C PHE A 508 4.12 -36.63 -15.01
N ARG A 509 3.21 -36.43 -15.99
CA ARG A 509 2.85 -37.46 -16.97
C ARG A 509 4.02 -37.92 -17.84
N LYS A 510 4.97 -37.03 -18.16
CA LYS A 510 6.17 -37.37 -18.93
C LYS A 510 7.19 -38.17 -18.10
N LEU A 511 7.36 -37.80 -16.83
CA LEU A 511 8.30 -38.46 -15.92
C LEU A 511 7.76 -39.80 -15.40
N PHE A 512 6.45 -39.91 -15.22
CA PHE A 512 5.78 -41.07 -14.64
C PHE A 512 4.56 -41.52 -15.48
N PRO A 513 4.79 -42.08 -16.68
CA PRO A 513 3.71 -42.46 -17.60
C PRO A 513 2.79 -43.57 -17.06
N GLU A 514 3.30 -44.46 -16.21
CA GLU A 514 2.55 -45.60 -15.64
C GLU A 514 1.47 -45.20 -14.62
N SER A 515 1.56 -44.01 -14.04
CA SER A 515 0.65 -43.49 -13.00
C SER A 515 -0.39 -42.48 -13.49
N ALA A 516 -0.40 -42.20 -14.80
CA ALA A 516 -1.28 -41.19 -15.42
C ALA A 516 -2.58 -41.77 -16.03
N SER A 517 -2.82 -43.06 -15.84
CA SER A 517 -4.05 -43.73 -16.26
C SER A 517 -5.10 -43.53 -15.18
N GLN A 518 -6.21 -42.89 -15.58
CA GLN A 518 -7.35 -42.38 -14.81
C GLN A 518 -7.73 -43.11 -13.52
#